data_AF-A0A3B4XXD9-F1
#
_entry.id   AF-A0A3B4XXD9-F1
#
_cell.length_a   1.000
_cell.length_b   1.000
_cell.length_c   1.000
_cell.angle_alpha   90.00
_cell.angle_beta   90.00
_cell.angle_gamma   90.00
#
_symmetry.space_group_name_H-M   'P 1'
#
loop_
_entity.id
_entity.type
_entity.pdbx_description
1 polymer ?
#
loop_
_entity_poly.entity_id
_entity_poly.type
_entity_poly.pdbx_seq_one_letter_code
_entity_poly.pdbx_strand_id
1 'polypeptide(L)'
;MLCWVQVWTLAGPLQNFHRVFPKALLCFLGGTVWVVVLLKYKPLPQPEIQRFGLTTCSDTHFYEYHHFNLSLTWTEAQRYCREKYTDLVTIESTDDLSRLNRPSPSTEWSWIGLNDDPKSWKGVMGNDANSWRWSATGETSETDYQNWYSGQPNDIGNQACLYIYIDGKWLDDPCQSKLSFVCFNGEKMLCLLI
;
A
#
# COMPACT_ATOMS: atom_id res chain seq x y z
N MET A 1 41.28 16.88 -2.90
CA MET A 1 40.45 17.36 -4.03
C MET A 1 39.02 16.88 -3.74
N LEU A 2 38.27 17.67 -2.98
CA LEU A 2 36.90 17.34 -2.60
C LEU A 2 36.03 17.58 -3.83
N CYS A 3 35.55 16.49 -4.44
CA CYS A 3 34.66 16.58 -5.59
C CYS A 3 33.31 17.07 -5.08
N TRP A 4 33.03 18.34 -5.34
CA TRP A 4 31.68 18.90 -5.29
C TRP A 4 30.86 18.19 -6.37
N VAL A 5 30.27 17.05 -6.04
CA VAL A 5 29.21 16.48 -6.88
C VAL A 5 27.98 17.34 -6.64
N GLN A 6 27.75 18.29 -7.55
CA GLN A 6 26.48 19.00 -7.70
C GLN A 6 25.39 17.96 -7.95
N VAL A 7 24.73 17.51 -6.89
CA VAL A 7 23.44 16.81 -6.99
C VAL A 7 22.38 17.89 -7.19
N TRP A 8 22.24 18.35 -8.43
CA TRP A 8 21.11 19.15 -8.87
C TRP A 8 20.57 18.58 -10.17
N THR A 9 19.55 17.74 -10.03
CA THR A 9 18.33 17.68 -10.84
C THR A 9 17.47 16.52 -10.35
N LEU A 10 17.05 16.60 -9.09
CA LEU A 10 15.83 15.90 -8.67
C LEU A 10 14.69 16.89 -8.91
N ALA A 11 13.77 16.53 -9.79
CA ALA A 11 12.55 17.28 -10.00
C ALA A 11 11.75 17.31 -8.69
N GLY A 12 11.81 18.43 -7.97
CA GLY A 12 11.07 18.68 -6.74
C GLY A 12 11.97 19.01 -5.54
N PRO A 13 11.52 19.88 -4.61
CA PRO A 13 12.27 20.13 -3.37
C PRO A 13 12.50 18.82 -2.62
N LEU A 14 13.68 18.64 -2.02
CA LEU A 14 14.10 17.54 -1.13
C LEU A 14 13.26 17.40 0.17
N GLN A 15 12.00 17.85 0.17
CA GLN A 15 11.13 17.89 1.33
C GLN A 15 10.54 16.52 1.71
N ASN A 16 10.64 15.52 0.82
CA ASN A 16 9.97 14.22 1.00
C ASN A 16 10.93 13.05 1.29
N PHE A 17 12.22 13.32 1.51
CA PHE A 17 13.21 12.26 1.77
C PHE A 17 13.64 12.28 3.23
N HIS A 18 13.53 11.13 3.90
CA HIS A 18 14.08 10.91 5.24
C HIS A 18 15.10 9.77 5.21
N ARG A 19 16.26 10.00 5.84
CA ARG A 19 17.32 9.01 5.93
C ARG A 19 16.92 7.93 6.94
N VAL A 20 16.93 6.67 6.52
CA VAL A 20 16.52 5.54 7.39
C VAL A 20 17.55 5.29 8.49
N PHE A 21 18.83 5.38 8.14
CA PHE A 21 19.93 5.24 9.08
C PHE A 21 20.73 6.55 9.17
N PRO A 22 21.11 7.01 10.37
CA PRO A 22 21.93 8.21 10.53
C PRO A 22 23.33 8.05 9.91
N LYS A 23 23.79 6.81 9.69
CA LYS A 23 25.08 6.48 9.08
C LYS A 23 24.88 5.69 7.79
N ALA A 24 25.73 5.94 6.79
CA ALA A 24 25.74 5.14 5.58
C ALA A 24 26.29 3.74 5.88
N LEU A 25 25.79 2.74 5.17
CA LEU A 25 26.31 1.37 5.26
C LEU A 25 27.40 1.16 4.20
N LEU A 26 28.47 0.48 4.58
CA LEU A 26 29.54 0.08 3.67
C LEU A 26 29.28 -1.36 3.22
N CYS A 27 29.14 -1.57 1.91
CA CYS A 27 29.03 -2.89 1.31
C CYS A 27 30.28 -3.21 0.49
N PHE A 28 30.82 -4.41 0.66
CA PHE A 28 31.98 -4.89 -0.10
C PHE A 28 31.49 -5.91 -1.14
N LEU A 29 31.58 -5.56 -2.42
CA LEU A 29 31.26 -6.44 -3.54
C LEU A 29 32.42 -6.40 -4.53
N GLY A 30 33.10 -7.54 -4.74
CA GLY A 30 34.16 -7.65 -5.74
C GLY A 30 35.40 -6.76 -5.50
N GLY A 31 35.72 -6.43 -4.24
CA GLY A 31 36.86 -5.56 -3.91
C GLY A 31 36.59 -4.05 -4.05
N THR A 32 35.38 -3.67 -4.47
CA THR A 32 34.91 -2.27 -4.47
C THR A 32 34.09 -2.01 -3.20
N VAL A 33 34.29 -0.83 -2.60
CA VAL A 33 33.50 -0.33 -1.47
C VAL A 33 32.35 0.50 -2.02
N TRP A 34 31.12 0.10 -1.72
CA TRP A 34 29.91 0.85 -2.04
C TRP A 34 29.38 1.54 -0.80
N VAL A 35 29.02 2.81 -0.93
CA VAL A 35 28.31 3.54 0.12
C VAL A 35 26.82 3.41 -0.16
N VAL A 36 26.12 2.65 0.67
CA VAL A 36 24.68 2.46 0.57
C VAL A 36 23.98 3.50 1.44
N VAL A 37 23.18 4.35 0.79
CA VAL A 37 22.27 5.27 1.49
C VAL A 37 20.84 4.80 1.25
N LEU A 38 20.15 4.48 2.35
CA LEU A 38 18.74 4.15 2.35
C LEU A 38 17.93 5.41 2.65
N LEU A 39 17.14 5.83 1.67
CA LEU A 39 16.22 6.96 1.80
C LEU A 39 14.79 6.44 1.71
N LYS A 40 13.97 6.79 2.70
CA LYS A 40 12.51 6.68 2.61
C LYS A 40 11.98 7.89 1.86
N TYR A 41 11.05 7.66 0.95
CA TYR A 41 10.25 8.73 0.39
C TYR A 41 8.79 8.31 0.24
N LYS A 42 7.90 9.29 0.39
CA LYS A 42 6.47 9.13 0.11
C LYS A 42 6.26 9.41 -1.38
N PRO A 43 5.85 8.43 -2.20
CA PRO A 43 5.51 8.70 -3.59
C PRO A 43 4.28 9.60 -3.62
N LEU A 44 4.35 10.70 -4.37
CA LEU A 44 3.15 11.46 -4.74
C LEU A 44 2.27 10.57 -5.63
N PRO A 45 0.93 10.73 -5.59
CA PRO A 45 0.04 10.05 -6.53
C PRO A 45 0.52 10.37 -7.96
N GLN A 46 1.01 9.34 -8.64
CA GLN A 46 1.81 9.50 -9.85
C GLN A 46 0.97 9.99 -11.04
N PRO A 47 1.61 10.74 -11.94
CA PRO A 47 1.75 10.28 -13.32
C PRO A 47 3.18 9.78 -13.54
N GLU A 48 3.33 8.77 -14.38
CA GLU A 48 4.56 8.03 -14.68
C GLU A 48 5.81 8.92 -14.82
N ILE A 49 6.85 8.65 -14.03
CA ILE A 49 8.18 9.27 -14.23
C ILE A 49 9.02 8.34 -15.12
N GLN A 50 9.42 8.87 -16.28
CA GLN A 50 10.34 8.24 -17.22
C GLN A 50 11.64 7.77 -16.53
N ARG A 51 11.99 6.49 -16.75
CA ARG A 51 13.21 5.85 -16.26
C ARG A 51 14.45 6.57 -16.80
N PHE A 52 15.14 7.34 -15.96
CA PHE A 52 16.54 7.69 -16.18
C PHE A 52 17.44 6.60 -15.59
N GLY A 53 18.48 6.22 -16.35
CA GLY A 53 19.37 5.10 -16.08
C GLY A 53 20.27 5.30 -14.86
N LEU A 54 19.71 5.08 -13.67
CA LEU A 54 20.44 4.76 -12.45
C LEU A 54 20.20 3.28 -12.17
N THR A 55 21.27 2.53 -11.91
CA THR A 55 21.17 1.12 -11.50
C THR A 55 20.53 1.09 -10.11
N THR A 56 19.20 1.01 -10.06
CA THR A 56 18.45 0.89 -8.81
C THR A 56 18.68 -0.51 -8.26
N CYS A 57 19.20 -0.61 -7.04
CA CYS A 57 18.99 -1.84 -6.26
C CYS A 57 17.49 -1.95 -6.01
N SER A 58 16.88 -3.04 -6.49
CA SER A 58 15.50 -3.52 -6.26
C SER A 58 14.53 -2.52 -5.62
N ASP A 59 13.46 -2.16 -6.32
CA ASP A 59 12.29 -1.45 -5.76
C ASP A 59 11.65 -2.29 -4.64
N THR A 60 12.20 -2.22 -3.44
CA THR A 60 11.65 -2.86 -2.26
C THR A 60 10.62 -1.91 -1.66
N HIS A 61 9.34 -2.26 -1.83
CA HIS A 61 8.22 -1.57 -1.18
C HIS A 61 8.18 -1.97 0.29
N PHE A 62 8.37 -1.00 1.18
CA PHE A 62 8.19 -1.19 2.61
C PHE A 62 6.81 -0.66 2.98
N TYR A 63 5.89 -1.59 3.16
CA TYR A 63 4.60 -1.30 3.75
C TYR A 63 4.67 -1.47 5.26
N GLU A 64 4.27 -0.42 5.99
CA GLU A 64 4.00 -0.47 7.42
C GLU A 64 2.50 -0.40 7.64
N TYR A 65 1.95 -1.30 8.45
CA TYR A 65 0.51 -1.42 8.68
C TYR A 65 0.14 -1.02 10.11
N HIS A 66 -0.96 -0.26 10.23
CA HIS A 66 -1.43 0.29 11.49
C HIS A 66 -2.91 -0.05 11.69
N HIS A 67 -3.19 -0.80 12.75
CA HIS A 67 -4.55 -1.21 13.11
C HIS A 67 -5.21 -0.20 14.05
N PHE A 68 -6.46 0.16 13.77
CA PHE A 68 -7.26 1.07 14.59
C PHE A 68 -8.56 0.41 15.02
N ASN A 69 -8.75 0.30 16.34
CA ASN A 69 -10.02 -0.09 16.93
C ASN A 69 -10.93 1.14 17.12
N LEU A 70 -11.37 1.71 16.00
CA LEU A 70 -12.35 2.80 15.95
C LEU A 70 -13.44 2.39 14.96
N SER A 71 -14.70 2.41 15.39
CA SER A 71 -15.85 2.00 14.58
C SER A 71 -16.25 3.11 13.61
N LEU A 72 -15.78 3.02 12.35
CA LEU A 72 -16.02 4.00 11.29
C LEU A 72 -16.60 3.35 10.03
N THR A 73 -17.35 4.13 9.25
CA THR A 73 -17.71 3.73 7.88
C THR A 73 -16.47 3.59 7.01
N TRP A 74 -16.54 2.85 5.91
CA TRP A 74 -15.39 2.65 5.03
C TRP A 74 -14.81 3.98 4.54
N THR A 75 -15.68 4.92 4.14
CA THR A 75 -15.26 6.26 3.68
C THR A 75 -14.63 7.09 4.80
N GLU A 76 -15.15 7.02 6.03
CA GLU A 76 -14.55 7.70 7.17
C GLU A 76 -13.18 7.12 7.54
N ALA A 77 -13.05 5.79 7.51
CA ALA A 77 -11.80 5.09 7.75
C ALA A 77 -10.75 5.44 6.67
N GLN A 78 -11.14 5.44 5.39
CA GLN A 78 -10.28 5.86 4.29
C GLN A 78 -9.79 7.30 4.48
N ARG A 79 -10.70 8.22 4.80
CA ARG A 79 -10.35 9.62 5.07
C ARG A 79 -9.36 9.72 6.23
N TYR A 80 -9.59 9.00 7.32
CA TYR A 80 -8.68 8.94 8.45
C TYR A 80 -7.27 8.47 8.03
N CYS A 81 -7.20 7.40 7.24
CA CYS A 81 -5.92 6.91 6.74
C CYS A 81 -5.23 7.92 5.81
N ARG A 82 -5.96 8.62 4.94
CA ARG A 82 -5.36 9.64 4.06
C ARG A 82 -4.90 10.90 4.80
N GLU A 83 -5.55 11.24 5.91
CA GLU A 83 -5.15 12.37 6.76
C GLU A 83 -3.84 12.12 7.52
N LYS A 84 -3.55 10.87 7.90
CA LYS A 84 -2.42 10.52 8.80
C LYS A 84 -1.38 9.57 8.20
N TYR A 85 -1.76 8.81 7.18
CA TYR A 85 -1.00 7.70 6.58
C TYR A 85 -1.01 7.84 5.04
N THR A 86 -0.98 6.73 4.30
CA THR A 86 -1.14 6.72 2.83
C THR A 86 -2.59 6.47 2.45
N ASP A 87 -3.14 5.29 2.77
CA ASP A 87 -4.55 4.93 2.53
C ASP A 87 -4.91 3.73 3.44
N LEU A 88 -6.11 3.17 3.27
CA LEU A 88 -6.46 1.84 3.78
C LEU A 88 -5.58 0.77 3.12
N VAL A 89 -5.27 -0.29 3.87
CA VAL A 89 -4.29 -1.32 3.45
C VAL A 89 -4.63 -1.97 2.10
N THR A 90 -3.60 -2.08 1.25
CA THR A 90 -3.57 -2.92 0.05
C THR A 90 -2.90 -4.25 0.39
N ILE A 91 -3.50 -5.37 -0.02
CA ILE A 91 -2.98 -6.73 0.25
C ILE A 91 -2.86 -7.45 -1.08
N GLU A 92 -1.65 -7.60 -1.60
CA GLU A 92 -1.39 -8.19 -2.92
C GLU A 92 -0.59 -9.49 -2.83
N SER A 93 -0.29 -9.96 -1.62
CA SER A 93 0.46 -11.18 -1.40
C SER A 93 0.21 -11.79 -0.02
N THR A 94 0.64 -13.03 0.15
CA THR A 94 0.71 -13.68 1.48
C THR A 94 1.70 -12.99 2.42
N ASP A 95 2.73 -12.35 1.87
CA ASP A 95 3.72 -11.60 2.65
C ASP A 95 3.07 -10.37 3.28
N ASP A 96 2.15 -9.70 2.58
CA ASP A 96 1.37 -8.60 3.15
C ASP A 96 0.50 -9.09 4.31
N LEU A 97 -0.13 -10.26 4.17
CA LEU A 97 -0.87 -10.86 5.29
C LEU A 97 0.00 -11.12 6.51
N SER A 98 1.25 -11.57 6.32
CA SER A 98 2.18 -11.78 7.43
C SER A 98 2.55 -10.49 8.16
N ARG A 99 2.56 -9.35 7.44
CA ARG A 99 2.89 -8.01 7.98
C ARG A 99 1.75 -7.35 8.71
N LEU A 100 0.50 -7.82 8.55
CA LEU A 100 -0.65 -7.31 9.30
C LEU A 100 -0.51 -7.45 10.82
N ASN A 101 0.55 -8.12 11.31
CA ASN A 101 1.01 -8.24 12.71
C ASN A 101 -0.09 -7.92 13.71
N ARG A 102 -1.11 -8.77 13.70
CA ARG A 102 -2.41 -8.48 14.28
C ARG A 102 -2.28 -8.55 15.79
N PRO A 103 -2.51 -7.45 16.53
CA PRO A 103 -2.52 -7.53 17.98
C PRO A 103 -3.64 -8.49 18.41
N SER A 104 -3.26 -9.63 18.99
CA SER A 104 -4.21 -10.56 19.61
C SER A 104 -4.89 -9.90 20.83
N PRO A 105 -6.20 -10.10 21.09
CA PRO A 105 -7.28 -10.45 20.19
C PRO A 105 -8.13 -9.20 19.94
N SER A 106 -7.84 -8.37 18.93
CA SER A 106 -8.91 -7.60 18.31
C SER A 106 -9.68 -8.54 17.38
N THR A 107 -10.72 -9.17 17.94
CA THR A 107 -11.72 -10.04 17.28
C THR A 107 -12.56 -9.33 16.20
N GLU A 108 -12.11 -8.19 15.70
CA GLU A 108 -12.95 -7.27 14.98
C GLU A 108 -12.62 -7.23 13.48
N TRP A 109 -13.69 -7.30 12.70
CA TRP A 109 -13.71 -7.05 11.28
C TRP A 109 -13.06 -5.70 11.00
N SER A 110 -12.14 -5.69 10.04
CA SER A 110 -11.35 -4.51 9.74
C SER A 110 -11.44 -4.14 8.28
N TRP A 111 -11.85 -2.91 7.97
CA TRP A 111 -11.84 -2.38 6.62
C TRP A 111 -10.43 -2.42 6.02
N ILE A 112 -10.38 -2.78 4.74
CA ILE A 112 -9.20 -2.65 3.89
C ILE A 112 -9.53 -1.83 2.64
N GLY A 113 -8.52 -1.52 1.83
CA GLY A 113 -8.66 -0.59 0.71
C GLY A 113 -9.43 -1.13 -0.48
N LEU A 114 -9.80 -2.41 -0.52
CA LEU A 114 -10.51 -2.96 -1.67
C LEU A 114 -11.98 -2.54 -1.64
N ASN A 115 -12.44 -1.93 -2.73
CA ASN A 115 -13.83 -1.56 -2.93
C ASN A 115 -14.29 -1.87 -4.35
N ASP A 116 -15.60 -1.92 -4.53
CA ASP A 116 -16.26 -2.07 -5.82
C ASP A 116 -17.16 -0.84 -6.06
N ASP A 117 -17.40 -0.52 -7.32
CA ASP A 117 -18.54 0.28 -7.74
C ASP A 117 -19.39 -0.55 -8.71
N PRO A 118 -20.40 -1.29 -8.22
CA PRO A 118 -21.31 -2.07 -9.04
C PRO A 118 -21.95 -1.27 -10.19
N LYS A 119 -22.20 0.03 -9.99
CA LYS A 119 -22.84 0.86 -11.02
C LYS A 119 -21.92 1.15 -12.20
N SER A 120 -20.61 1.05 -12.01
CA SER A 120 -19.62 1.36 -13.04
C SER A 120 -19.54 0.30 -14.14
N TRP A 121 -19.96 -0.95 -13.86
CA TRP A 121 -19.82 -2.07 -14.78
C TRP A 121 -21.11 -2.88 -14.99
N LYS A 122 -22.07 -2.86 -14.06
CA LYS A 122 -23.32 -3.62 -14.16
C LYS A 122 -24.13 -3.15 -15.38
N GLY A 123 -24.27 -4.03 -16.36
CA GLY A 123 -24.90 -3.75 -17.66
C GLY A 123 -23.92 -3.49 -18.82
N VAL A 124 -22.65 -3.15 -18.51
CA VAL A 124 -21.57 -3.00 -19.51
C VAL A 124 -20.74 -4.28 -19.63
N MET A 125 -20.37 -4.87 -18.49
CA MET A 125 -19.58 -6.11 -18.42
C MET A 125 -20.43 -7.36 -18.11
N GLY A 126 -21.76 -7.26 -18.21
CA GLY A 126 -22.65 -8.36 -17.81
C GLY A 126 -22.58 -8.63 -16.30
N ASN A 127 -22.57 -9.91 -15.92
CA ASN A 127 -22.41 -10.37 -14.54
C ASN A 127 -20.94 -10.71 -14.19
N ASP A 128 -20.00 -10.44 -15.10
CA ASP A 128 -18.59 -10.76 -14.89
C ASP A 128 -17.98 -9.72 -13.92
N ALA A 129 -18.02 -10.09 -12.64
CA ALA A 129 -17.63 -9.28 -11.50
C ALA A 129 -16.10 -9.29 -11.34
N ASN A 130 -15.39 -8.32 -11.92
CA ASN A 130 -14.03 -8.03 -11.44
C ASN A 130 -13.68 -6.53 -11.53
N SER A 131 -14.47 -5.75 -10.84
CA SER A 131 -14.38 -4.30 -10.71
C SER A 131 -13.75 -3.84 -9.40
N TRP A 132 -13.32 -4.79 -8.56
CA TRP A 132 -12.65 -4.54 -7.30
C TRP A 132 -11.36 -3.77 -7.53
N ARG A 133 -11.24 -2.61 -6.87
CA ARG A 133 -10.11 -1.70 -7.00
C ARG A 133 -9.55 -1.36 -5.64
N TRP A 134 -8.23 -1.23 -5.57
CA TRP A 134 -7.58 -0.72 -4.37
C TRP A 134 -7.77 0.79 -4.28
N SER A 135 -8.23 1.27 -3.13
CA SER A 135 -8.47 2.69 -2.88
C SER A 135 -7.24 3.58 -3.08
N ALA A 136 -6.05 3.03 -2.83
CA ALA A 136 -4.78 3.72 -2.95
C ALA A 136 -4.36 3.98 -4.40
N THR A 137 -4.65 3.05 -5.31
CA THR A 137 -4.20 3.10 -6.72
C THR A 137 -5.34 3.40 -7.69
N GLY A 138 -6.58 3.02 -7.35
CA GLY A 138 -7.71 3.00 -8.27
C GLY A 138 -7.67 1.81 -9.24
N GLU A 139 -6.71 0.91 -9.09
CA GLU A 139 -6.47 -0.20 -10.00
C GLU A 139 -6.93 -1.54 -9.41
N THR A 140 -7.20 -2.49 -10.29
CA THR A 140 -7.39 -3.91 -9.90
C THR A 140 -6.09 -4.48 -9.35
N SER A 141 -6.16 -5.61 -8.63
CA SER A 141 -4.96 -6.27 -8.11
C SER A 141 -3.92 -6.54 -9.22
N GLU A 142 -2.65 -6.19 -8.96
CA GLU A 142 -1.56 -6.41 -9.93
C GLU A 142 -1.08 -7.87 -9.96
N THR A 143 -1.34 -8.62 -8.89
CA THR A 143 -0.81 -9.97 -8.65
C THR A 143 -1.86 -11.06 -8.78
N ASP A 144 -3.11 -10.71 -9.14
CA ASP A 144 -4.29 -11.57 -9.09
C ASP A 144 -4.53 -12.21 -7.71
N TYR A 145 -3.90 -11.68 -6.66
CA TYR A 145 -4.01 -12.24 -5.32
C TYR A 145 -5.41 -12.01 -4.76
N GLN A 146 -6.03 -13.10 -4.30
CA GLN A 146 -7.35 -13.06 -3.70
C GLN A 146 -7.42 -14.03 -2.52
N ASN A 147 -8.07 -13.62 -1.44
CA ASN A 147 -8.24 -14.47 -0.26
C ASN A 147 -9.69 -14.47 0.27
N TRP A 148 -10.66 -14.63 -0.63
CA TRP A 148 -12.08 -14.68 -0.29
C TRP A 148 -12.43 -15.75 0.76
N TYR A 149 -13.35 -15.40 1.64
CA TYR A 149 -14.05 -16.37 2.47
C TYR A 149 -14.92 -17.28 1.58
N SER A 150 -15.18 -18.51 2.03
CA SER A 150 -15.98 -19.47 1.25
C SER A 150 -17.38 -18.90 0.98
N GLY A 151 -17.75 -18.81 -0.31
CA GLY A 151 -19.03 -18.26 -0.74
C GLY A 151 -19.05 -16.74 -0.93
N GLN A 152 -17.89 -16.08 -0.92
CA GLN A 152 -17.74 -14.66 -1.24
C GLN A 152 -16.96 -14.42 -2.55
N PRO A 153 -17.14 -13.25 -3.21
CA PRO A 153 -18.15 -12.22 -2.91
C PRO A 153 -19.56 -12.68 -3.29
N ASN A 154 -20.58 -12.29 -2.52
CA ASN A 154 -21.95 -12.79 -2.72
C ASN A 154 -22.91 -11.74 -3.35
N ASP A 155 -22.44 -10.50 -3.59
CA ASP A 155 -23.20 -9.36 -4.15
C ASP A 155 -24.57 -9.14 -3.48
N ILE A 156 -24.71 -9.49 -2.18
CA ILE A 156 -25.96 -9.36 -1.46
C ILE A 156 -26.13 -7.92 -0.98
N GLY A 157 -26.90 -7.12 -1.71
CA GLY A 157 -27.43 -5.85 -1.19
C GLY A 157 -26.47 -4.65 -1.27
N ASN A 158 -25.73 -4.51 -2.38
CA ASN A 158 -24.74 -3.44 -2.61
C ASN A 158 -23.56 -3.47 -1.62
N GLN A 159 -23.10 -4.68 -1.27
CA GLN A 159 -21.88 -4.89 -0.50
C GLN A 159 -20.68 -4.57 -1.40
N ALA A 160 -20.18 -3.35 -1.27
CA ALA A 160 -19.19 -2.79 -2.19
C ALA A 160 -17.87 -2.44 -1.48
N CYS A 161 -17.76 -2.71 -0.18
CA CYS A 161 -16.56 -2.42 0.60
C CYS A 161 -16.07 -3.69 1.28
N LEU A 162 -14.75 -3.92 1.24
CA LEU A 162 -14.16 -5.16 1.70
C LEU A 162 -13.54 -5.00 3.10
N TYR A 163 -13.79 -5.98 3.95
CA TYR A 163 -13.13 -6.13 5.23
C TYR A 163 -12.46 -7.51 5.37
N ILE A 164 -11.51 -7.59 6.30
CA ILE A 164 -10.76 -8.82 6.59
C ILE A 164 -11.15 -9.41 7.94
N TYR A 165 -11.18 -10.74 8.01
CA TYR A 165 -11.34 -11.52 9.25
C TYR A 165 -9.99 -11.95 9.83
N ILE A 166 -9.98 -12.50 11.07
CA ILE A 166 -8.79 -12.86 11.85
C ILE A 166 -7.89 -13.93 11.21
N ASP A 167 -8.42 -14.70 10.27
CA ASP A 167 -7.69 -15.69 9.46
C ASP A 167 -7.15 -15.11 8.14
N GLY A 168 -7.39 -13.82 7.88
CA GLY A 168 -6.94 -13.13 6.67
C GLY A 168 -7.94 -13.18 5.53
N LYS A 169 -9.09 -13.84 5.73
CA LYS A 169 -10.12 -14.01 4.71
C LYS A 169 -10.90 -12.74 4.48
N TRP A 170 -11.31 -12.56 3.23
CA TRP A 170 -11.95 -11.37 2.70
C TRP A 170 -13.46 -11.56 2.62
N LEU A 171 -14.20 -10.56 3.07
CA LEU A 171 -15.65 -10.49 3.00
C LEU A 171 -16.07 -9.08 2.58
N ASP A 172 -17.19 -8.98 1.88
CA ASP A 172 -17.84 -7.73 1.50
C ASP A 172 -18.96 -7.36 2.49
N ASP A 173 -19.15 -6.07 2.71
CA ASP A 173 -20.25 -5.50 3.52
C ASP A 173 -20.69 -4.15 2.93
N PRO A 174 -21.88 -3.62 3.27
CA PRO A 174 -22.24 -2.27 2.86
C PRO A 174 -21.23 -1.28 3.43
N CYS A 175 -20.75 -0.35 2.60
CA CYS A 175 -19.76 0.65 3.00
C CYS A 175 -20.19 1.54 4.20
N GLN A 176 -21.48 1.54 4.53
CA GLN A 176 -22.08 2.26 5.66
C GLN A 176 -21.98 1.51 7.00
N SER A 177 -21.60 0.23 6.99
CA SER A 177 -21.27 -0.50 8.21
C SER A 177 -20.11 0.15 8.94
N LYS A 178 -20.08 0.04 10.27
CA LYS A 178 -19.03 0.66 11.08
C LYS A 178 -18.11 -0.39 11.67
N LEU A 179 -16.89 -0.45 11.16
CA LEU A 179 -15.89 -1.46 11.52
C LEU A 179 -14.59 -0.78 11.97
N SER A 180 -13.74 -1.57 12.61
CA SER A 180 -12.32 -1.25 12.76
C SER A 180 -11.66 -1.15 11.38
N PHE A 181 -10.42 -0.67 11.29
CA PHE A 181 -9.75 -0.50 9.99
C PHE A 181 -8.23 -0.57 10.08
N VAL A 182 -7.61 -0.82 8.93
CA VAL A 182 -6.15 -0.90 8.80
C VAL A 182 -5.65 0.14 7.79
N CYS A 183 -4.79 1.04 8.24
CA CYS A 183 -4.07 1.95 7.35
C CYS A 183 -2.70 1.38 6.98
N PHE A 184 -2.15 1.83 5.85
CA PHE A 184 -0.75 1.59 5.52
C PHE A 184 0.03 2.89 5.26
N ASN A 185 1.33 2.82 5.50
CA ASN A 185 2.30 3.77 4.95
C ASN A 185 3.04 3.11 3.78
N GLY A 186 2.85 3.66 2.57
CA GLY A 186 3.58 3.27 1.38
C GLY A 186 4.83 4.11 1.26
N GLU A 187 5.95 3.62 1.78
CA GLU A 187 7.24 4.26 1.59
C GLU A 187 8.07 3.41 0.63
N LYS A 188 8.50 4.04 -0.47
CA LYS A 188 9.49 3.44 -1.34
C LYS A 188 10.86 3.72 -0.74
N MET A 189 11.68 2.69 -0.62
CA MET A 189 13.05 2.85 -0.20
C MET A 189 13.92 2.99 -1.44
N LEU A 190 14.45 4.19 -1.66
CA LEU A 190 15.44 4.39 -2.71
C LEU A 190 16.80 3.96 -2.14
N CYS A 191 17.38 2.96 -2.77
CA CYS A 191 18.75 2.55 -2.52
C CYS A 191 19.67 3.29 -3.49
N LEU A 192 20.44 4.24 -2.98
CA LEU A 192 21.47 4.93 -3.76
C LEU A 192 22.81 4.27 -3.50
N LEU A 193 23.41 3.75 -4.57
CA LEU A 193 24.81 3.34 -4.62
C LEU A 193 25.63 4.55 -5.07
N ILE A 194 26.44 5.08 -4.16
CA ILE A 194 27.39 6.18 -4.42
C ILE A 194 28.82 5.77 -4.07
#